data_AF-A0A2M8EH51-F1
#
_entry.id   AF-A0A2M8EH51-F1
#
_cell.length_a   1.000
_cell.length_b   1.000
_cell.length_c   1.000
_cell.angle_alpha   90.00
_cell.angle_beta   90.00
_cell.angle_gamma   90.00
#
_symmetry.space_group_name_H-M   'P 1'
#
loop_
_entity.id
_entity.type
_entity.pdbx_description
1 polymer ?
#
loop_
_entity_poly.entity_id
_entity_poly.type
_entity_poly.pdbx_seq_one_letter_code
_entity_poly.pdbx_strand_id
1 'polypeptide(L)'
;MKIKTLSLTDFRAFPDPAPATFDLGGKNLLVCGENGSGKSSLFYALRGFFSSGQPSGLMQWRNSFSELGIGGVKVEVVFDDDTPAVWQVGVGALQMYGQPSVQGPTAVSQHPGFSSPVNSKVIEATKFSAMLDYRSLLNTNYKHGDGDINLFQLAVDGFLAGCRDLATNKTIHELWQAVCVERCNEFNNVMHKALGLLLVEAQASLLRLA
;
A
#
# COMPACT_ATOMS: atom_id res chain seq x y z
N MET A 1 -19.51 0.58 -11.03
CA MET A 1 -19.35 -0.15 -9.77
C MET A 1 -19.16 0.86 -8.65
N LYS A 2 -20.00 0.78 -7.63
CA LYS A 2 -19.99 1.68 -6.47
C LYS A 2 -20.06 0.84 -5.20
N ILE A 3 -19.52 1.37 -4.10
CA ILE A 3 -19.65 0.71 -2.79
C ILE A 3 -21.02 1.08 -2.22
N LYS A 4 -21.85 0.08 -1.96
CA LYS A 4 -23.13 0.22 -1.27
C LYS A 4 -22.92 0.21 0.24
N THR A 5 -22.18 -0.77 0.73
CA THR A 5 -21.99 -0.98 2.17
C THR A 5 -20.54 -1.34 2.49
N LEU A 6 -20.03 -0.83 3.61
CA LEU A 6 -18.77 -1.25 4.23
C LEU A 6 -19.06 -1.78 5.64
N SER A 7 -18.59 -2.98 5.95
CA SER A 7 -18.73 -3.59 7.27
C SER A 7 -17.35 -3.96 7.84
N LEU A 8 -17.12 -3.61 9.10
CA LEU A 8 -15.88 -3.88 9.83
C LEU A 8 -16.18 -4.72 11.08
N THR A 9 -15.43 -5.80 11.25
CA THR A 9 -15.55 -6.72 12.40
C THR A 9 -14.17 -6.93 13.00
N ASP A 10 -14.04 -6.74 14.31
CA ASP A 10 -12.80 -6.87 15.07
C ASP A 10 -11.59 -6.10 14.48
N PHE A 11 -11.85 -4.93 13.88
CA PHE A 11 -10.87 -4.16 13.09
C PHE A 11 -10.60 -2.80 13.71
N ARG A 12 -9.35 -2.58 14.16
CA ARG A 12 -8.84 -1.34 14.76
C ARG A 12 -9.79 -0.74 15.80
N ALA A 13 -10.53 0.30 15.46
CA ALA A 13 -11.43 1.00 16.39
C ALA A 13 -12.78 0.31 16.58
N PHE A 14 -13.08 -0.73 15.80
CA PHE A 14 -14.37 -1.42 15.79
C PHE A 14 -14.22 -2.83 16.37
N PRO A 15 -14.60 -3.04 17.64
CA PRO A 15 -14.51 -4.36 18.27
C PRO A 15 -15.63 -5.29 17.77
N ASP A 16 -15.44 -6.59 17.97
CA ASP A 16 -16.48 -7.63 17.90
C ASP A 16 -17.43 -7.52 19.12
N PRO A 17 -18.67 -8.08 19.17
CA PRO A 17 -19.33 -9.04 18.26
C PRO A 17 -20.25 -8.50 17.17
N ALA A 18 -20.60 -7.22 17.21
CA ALA A 18 -21.45 -6.62 16.20
C ALA A 18 -20.59 -5.93 15.13
N PRO A 19 -20.72 -6.29 13.83
CA PRO A 19 -20.05 -5.55 12.77
C PRO A 19 -20.47 -4.08 12.77
N ALA A 20 -19.51 -3.17 12.65
CA ALA A 20 -19.78 -1.78 12.37
C ALA A 20 -20.06 -1.62 10.88
N THR A 21 -21.32 -1.38 10.53
CA THR A 21 -21.78 -1.26 9.14
C THR A 21 -22.06 0.19 8.77
N PHE A 22 -21.54 0.61 7.62
CA PHE A 22 -21.69 1.94 7.05
C PHE A 22 -22.40 1.83 5.70
N ASP A 23 -23.60 2.41 5.60
CA ASP A 23 -24.30 2.55 4.33
C ASP A 23 -23.74 3.76 3.58
N LEU A 24 -23.11 3.50 2.45
CA LEU A 24 -22.48 4.51 1.59
C LEU A 24 -23.40 4.89 0.42
N GLY A 25 -24.34 4.02 0.04
CA GLY A 25 -25.30 4.23 -1.04
C GLY A 25 -24.67 4.61 -2.39
N GLY A 26 -23.39 4.31 -2.63
CA GLY A 26 -22.66 4.70 -3.83
C GLY A 26 -22.50 6.22 -4.02
N LYS A 27 -22.49 6.99 -2.93
CA LYS A 27 -22.37 8.46 -2.92
C LYS A 27 -20.97 8.92 -2.54
N ASN A 28 -20.72 10.21 -2.74
CA ASN A 28 -19.54 10.87 -2.16
C ASN A 28 -19.70 10.94 -0.64
N LEU A 29 -18.67 10.52 0.10
CA LEU A 29 -18.69 10.43 1.55
C LEU A 29 -17.71 11.42 2.16
N LEU A 30 -18.17 12.20 3.15
CA LEU A 30 -17.33 12.95 4.06
C LEU A 30 -17.40 12.31 5.45
N VAL A 31 -16.25 11.88 5.97
CA VAL A 31 -16.16 11.25 7.31
C VAL A 31 -15.53 12.24 8.28
N CYS A 32 -16.29 12.70 9.26
CA CYS A 32 -15.85 13.60 10.33
C CYS A 32 -16.09 12.98 11.72
N GLY A 33 -15.37 13.45 12.73
CA GLY A 33 -15.49 12.93 14.09
C GLY A 33 -14.26 13.17 14.94
N GLU A 34 -14.34 12.86 16.24
CA GLU A 34 -13.29 13.08 17.23
C GLU A 34 -12.10 12.11 17.11
N ASN A 35 -10.97 12.45 17.72
CA ASN A 35 -9.83 11.53 17.77
C ASN A 35 -10.24 10.22 18.43
N GLY A 36 -9.89 9.09 17.80
CA GLY A 36 -10.30 7.76 18.25
C GLY A 36 -11.63 7.25 17.67
N SER A 37 -12.43 8.09 17.00
CA SER A 37 -13.76 7.71 16.46
C SER A 37 -13.75 6.69 15.30
N GLY A 38 -12.58 6.18 14.90
CA GLY A 38 -12.47 5.16 13.83
C GLY A 38 -12.32 5.68 12.39
N LYS A 39 -12.22 7.00 12.17
CA LYS A 39 -12.01 7.57 10.81
C LYS A 39 -10.81 6.97 10.08
N SER A 40 -9.66 6.90 10.74
CA SER A 40 -8.45 6.30 10.16
C SER A 40 -8.61 4.79 9.95
N SER A 41 -9.43 4.11 10.76
CA SER A 41 -9.75 2.69 10.56
C SER A 41 -10.48 2.48 9.24
N LEU A 42 -11.46 3.32 8.90
CA LEU A 42 -12.13 3.27 7.59
C LEU A 42 -11.14 3.46 6.43
N PHE A 43 -10.23 4.43 6.57
CA PHE A 43 -9.18 4.66 5.57
C PHE A 43 -8.29 3.42 5.39
N TYR A 44 -7.77 2.84 6.47
CA TYR A 44 -6.91 1.65 6.38
C TYR A 44 -7.64 0.41 5.85
N ALA A 45 -8.91 0.23 6.22
CA ALA A 45 -9.73 -0.86 5.71
C ALA A 45 -9.88 -0.76 4.19
N LEU A 46 -10.32 0.39 3.66
CA LEU A 46 -10.48 0.60 2.22
C LEU A 46 -9.13 0.56 1.49
N ARG A 47 -8.05 1.10 2.08
CA ARG A 47 -6.71 1.07 1.49
C ARG A 47 -6.18 -0.34 1.32
N GLY A 48 -6.33 -1.18 2.34
CA GLY A 48 -5.91 -2.58 2.27
C GLY A 48 -6.78 -3.37 1.30
N PHE A 49 -8.09 -3.15 1.34
CA PHE A 49 -9.07 -3.86 0.52
C PHE A 49 -8.90 -3.60 -0.99
N PHE A 50 -8.57 -2.37 -1.37
CA PHE A 50 -8.32 -1.97 -2.77
C PHE A 50 -6.84 -1.72 -3.04
N SER A 51 -5.98 -2.59 -2.50
CA SER A 51 -4.54 -2.54 -2.71
C SER A 51 -4.13 -3.22 -4.03
N SER A 52 -3.20 -2.61 -4.77
CA SER A 52 -2.63 -3.17 -6.01
C SER A 52 -1.59 -4.27 -5.79
N GLY A 53 -1.01 -4.32 -4.59
CA GLY A 53 -0.18 -5.43 -4.11
C GLY A 53 -0.87 -6.20 -2.99
N GLN A 54 -0.42 -7.43 -2.71
CA GLN A 54 -0.95 -8.23 -1.62
C GLN A 54 -0.78 -7.48 -0.29
N PRO A 55 -1.88 -7.12 0.41
CA PRO A 55 -1.76 -6.38 1.65
C PRO A 55 -1.14 -7.24 2.73
N SER A 56 -0.49 -6.58 3.69
CA SER A 56 -0.02 -7.23 4.91
C SER A 56 -1.20 -7.87 5.65
N GLY A 57 -0.92 -8.99 6.35
CA GLY A 57 -1.96 -9.85 6.91
C GLY A 57 -2.94 -9.10 7.81
N LEU A 58 -4.24 -9.38 7.64
CA LEU A 58 -5.32 -8.66 8.30
C LEU A 58 -5.23 -8.64 9.84
N MET A 59 -4.58 -9.66 10.42
CA MET A 59 -4.37 -9.79 11.87
C MET A 59 -3.66 -8.61 12.52
N GLN A 60 -2.76 -7.92 11.82
CA GLN A 60 -2.06 -6.76 12.39
C GLN A 60 -3.01 -5.57 12.64
N TRP A 61 -4.19 -5.59 12.01
CA TRP A 61 -5.20 -4.54 12.13
C TRP A 61 -6.31 -4.93 13.10
N ARG A 62 -6.15 -6.02 13.84
CA ARG A 62 -7.09 -6.45 14.87
C ARG A 62 -7.34 -5.35 15.90
N ASN A 63 -8.56 -5.28 16.41
CA ASN A 63 -8.88 -4.41 17.54
C ASN A 63 -8.04 -4.80 18.78
N SER A 64 -7.39 -3.81 19.39
CA SER A 64 -6.46 -4.03 20.51
C SER A 64 -7.13 -4.45 21.82
N PHE A 65 -8.44 -4.24 21.94
CA PHE A 65 -9.26 -4.59 23.11
C PHE A 65 -10.07 -5.86 22.89
N SER A 66 -9.81 -6.58 21.81
CA SER A 66 -10.53 -7.79 21.47
C SER A 66 -10.12 -8.96 22.37
N GLU A 67 -11.11 -9.51 23.08
CA GLU A 67 -10.92 -10.66 23.97
C GLU A 67 -11.09 -12.01 23.25
N LEU A 68 -11.47 -11.99 21.97
CA LEU A 68 -11.78 -13.20 21.21
C LEU A 68 -10.54 -13.89 20.63
N GLY A 69 -10.75 -15.06 20.04
CA GLY A 69 -9.69 -15.80 19.33
C GLY A 69 -9.25 -15.13 18.03
N ILE A 70 -8.27 -15.75 17.37
CA ILE A 70 -7.57 -15.25 16.17
C ILE A 70 -8.47 -15.14 14.92
N GLY A 71 -9.71 -15.66 14.94
CA GLY A 71 -10.56 -15.84 13.75
C GLY A 71 -11.63 -14.78 13.48
N GLY A 72 -11.64 -13.63 14.17
CA GLY A 72 -12.75 -12.66 14.11
C GLY A 72 -12.59 -11.50 13.13
N VAL A 73 -11.36 -11.22 12.66
CA VAL A 73 -11.10 -9.97 11.91
C VAL A 73 -11.63 -10.07 10.48
N LYS A 74 -12.56 -9.16 10.14
CA LYS A 74 -13.21 -9.11 8.82
C LYS A 74 -13.41 -7.67 8.34
N VAL A 75 -13.15 -7.45 7.06
CA VAL A 75 -13.53 -6.26 6.29
C VAL A 75 -14.37 -6.74 5.12
N GLU A 76 -15.59 -6.22 5.00
CA GLU A 76 -16.55 -6.63 3.98
C GLU A 76 -17.07 -5.42 3.22
N VAL A 77 -17.09 -5.53 1.90
CA VAL A 77 -17.62 -4.51 1.00
C VAL A 77 -18.74 -5.14 0.18
N VAL A 78 -19.90 -4.50 0.16
CA VAL A 78 -21.00 -4.86 -0.72
C VAL A 78 -21.10 -3.81 -1.81
N PHE A 79 -21.12 -4.26 -3.06
CA PHE A 79 -21.24 -3.38 -4.23
C PHE A 79 -22.70 -3.01 -4.52
N ASP A 80 -22.89 -2.10 -5.47
CA ASP A 80 -24.20 -1.59 -5.91
C ASP A 80 -25.13 -2.66 -6.50
N ASP A 81 -24.59 -3.80 -6.92
CA ASP A 81 -25.34 -4.97 -7.37
C ASP A 81 -25.55 -6.04 -6.30
N ASP A 82 -25.39 -5.67 -5.02
CA ASP A 82 -25.56 -6.55 -3.86
C ASP A 82 -24.57 -7.72 -3.79
N THR A 83 -23.50 -7.68 -4.58
CA THR A 83 -22.42 -8.68 -4.50
C THR A 83 -21.45 -8.37 -3.36
N PRO A 84 -21.22 -9.30 -2.41
CA PRO A 84 -20.26 -9.10 -1.33
C PRO A 84 -18.84 -9.49 -1.75
N ALA A 85 -17.87 -8.78 -1.22
CA ALA A 85 -16.46 -9.15 -1.24
C ALA A 85 -15.91 -9.05 0.19
N VAL A 86 -15.22 -10.09 0.64
CA VAL A 86 -14.81 -10.25 2.04
C VAL A 86 -13.31 -10.46 2.13
N TRP A 87 -12.66 -9.64 2.95
CA TRP A 87 -11.30 -9.83 3.43
C TRP A 87 -11.36 -10.29 4.89
N GLN A 88 -10.91 -11.51 5.18
CA GLN A 88 -11.06 -12.12 6.49
C GLN A 88 -9.84 -12.96 6.90
N VAL A 89 -9.70 -13.21 8.19
CA VAL A 89 -8.75 -14.19 8.72
C VAL A 89 -9.47 -15.53 8.88
N GLY A 90 -9.09 -16.51 8.05
CA GLY A 90 -9.52 -17.89 8.22
C GLY A 90 -8.66 -18.63 9.24
N VAL A 91 -9.23 -19.64 9.88
CA VAL A 91 -8.48 -20.65 10.65
C VAL A 91 -8.24 -21.84 9.72
N GLY A 92 -6.98 -22.16 9.43
CA GLY A 92 -6.66 -23.28 8.54
C GLY A 92 -5.29 -23.88 8.81
N ALA A 93 -5.10 -25.13 8.39
CA ALA A 93 -3.78 -25.76 8.32
C ALA A 93 -3.05 -25.28 7.06
N LEU A 94 -1.79 -24.86 7.19
CA LEU A 94 -0.96 -24.59 6.02
C LEU A 94 -0.56 -25.91 5.36
N GLN A 95 -0.98 -26.16 4.12
CA GLN A 95 -0.40 -27.19 3.28
C GLN A 95 0.41 -26.52 2.15
N MET A 96 1.67 -26.22 2.44
CA MET A 96 2.65 -25.87 1.40
C MET A 96 3.21 -27.16 0.80
N TYR A 97 3.18 -27.28 -0.53
CA TYR A 97 3.85 -28.38 -1.23
C TYR A 97 5.35 -28.39 -0.89
N GLY A 98 5.84 -29.51 -0.34
CA GLY A 98 7.27 -29.72 -0.07
C GLY A 98 7.79 -29.19 1.28
N GLN A 99 6.91 -28.79 2.21
CA GLN A 99 7.30 -28.39 3.58
C GLN A 99 6.53 -29.21 4.63
N PRO A 100 7.12 -29.49 5.80
CA PRO A 100 6.40 -30.17 6.88
C PRO A 100 5.19 -29.34 7.29
N SER A 101 4.01 -29.98 7.35
CA SER A 101 2.78 -29.34 7.81
C SER A 101 2.97 -28.86 9.26
N VAL A 102 2.87 -27.55 9.48
CA VAL A 102 2.82 -27.01 10.84
C VAL A 102 1.45 -27.35 11.43
N GLN A 103 1.42 -28.31 12.36
CA GLN A 103 0.22 -28.69 13.09
C GLN A 103 -0.06 -27.63 14.17
N GLY A 104 -0.94 -26.70 13.86
CA GLY A 104 -1.45 -25.67 14.77
C GLY A 104 -2.47 -24.77 14.05
N PRO A 105 -3.38 -24.10 14.78
CA PRO A 105 -4.31 -23.15 14.17
C PRO A 105 -3.50 -21.99 13.59
N THR A 106 -3.34 -21.97 12.25
CA THR A 106 -2.64 -20.87 11.59
C THR A 106 -3.67 -19.88 11.07
N ALA A 107 -3.47 -18.61 11.41
CA ALA A 107 -4.26 -17.50 10.91
C ALA A 107 -3.88 -17.22 9.46
N VAL A 108 -4.78 -17.48 8.51
CA VAL A 108 -4.53 -17.19 7.10
C VAL A 108 -5.43 -16.05 6.66
N SER A 109 -4.81 -14.94 6.24
CA SER A 109 -5.54 -13.80 5.68
C SER A 109 -5.99 -14.13 4.25
N GLN A 110 -7.30 -14.22 4.03
CA GLN A 110 -7.92 -14.45 2.73
C GLN A 110 -8.39 -13.11 2.16
N HIS A 111 -7.69 -12.61 1.13
CA HIS A 111 -8.00 -11.33 0.50
C HIS A 111 -8.76 -11.53 -0.82
N PRO A 112 -9.88 -10.82 -1.07
CA PRO A 112 -10.73 -11.10 -2.23
C PRO A 112 -10.03 -10.79 -3.57
N GLY A 113 -9.03 -9.91 -3.60
CA GLY A 113 -8.21 -9.62 -4.78
C GLY A 113 -6.98 -10.53 -5.01
N PHE A 114 -6.62 -11.40 -4.06
CA PHE A 114 -5.37 -12.20 -4.14
C PHE A 114 -5.54 -13.69 -3.77
N SER A 115 -6.59 -14.04 -3.03
CA SER A 115 -6.89 -15.41 -2.63
C SER A 115 -7.93 -16.02 -3.58
N SER A 116 -7.77 -17.29 -3.92
CA SER A 116 -8.72 -18.00 -4.79
C SER A 116 -9.99 -18.37 -4.03
N PRO A 117 -11.20 -18.17 -4.61
CA PRO A 117 -11.45 -17.55 -5.91
C PRO A 117 -11.31 -16.02 -5.87
N VAL A 118 -10.64 -15.46 -6.87
CA VAL A 118 -10.39 -14.02 -6.93
C VAL A 118 -11.65 -13.27 -7.38
N ASN A 119 -11.97 -12.18 -6.71
CA ASN A 119 -13.09 -11.30 -7.03
C ASN A 119 -12.65 -10.25 -8.07
N SER A 120 -13.13 -10.39 -9.31
CA SER A 120 -12.79 -9.50 -10.43
C SER A 120 -13.17 -8.04 -10.19
N LYS A 121 -14.28 -7.78 -9.48
CA LYS A 121 -14.71 -6.42 -9.11
C LYS A 121 -13.70 -5.73 -8.21
N VAL A 122 -13.14 -6.44 -7.24
CA VAL A 122 -12.07 -5.89 -6.37
C VAL A 122 -10.84 -5.56 -7.21
N ILE A 123 -10.42 -6.44 -8.11
CA ILE A 123 -9.28 -6.19 -9.01
C ILE A 123 -9.54 -4.95 -9.89
N GLU A 124 -10.74 -4.83 -10.46
CA GLU A 124 -11.11 -3.70 -11.30
C GLU A 124 -11.17 -2.39 -10.51
N ALA A 125 -11.77 -2.38 -9.32
CA ALA A 125 -11.80 -1.18 -8.46
C ALA A 125 -10.39 -0.71 -8.11
N THR A 126 -9.48 -1.62 -7.83
CA THR A 126 -8.09 -1.32 -7.51
C THR A 126 -7.38 -0.55 -8.63
N LYS A 127 -7.75 -0.75 -9.91
CA LYS A 127 -7.16 0.01 -11.02
C LYS A 127 -7.53 1.49 -10.99
N PHE A 128 -8.64 1.83 -10.33
CA PHE A 128 -9.17 3.20 -10.24
C PHE A 128 -9.12 3.73 -8.80
N SER A 129 -8.57 2.96 -7.84
CA SER A 129 -8.41 3.40 -6.46
C SER A 129 -7.16 4.28 -6.35
N ALA A 130 -7.36 5.52 -5.96
CA ALA A 130 -6.28 6.42 -5.57
C ALA A 130 -6.52 6.84 -4.12
N MET A 131 -5.53 6.61 -3.27
CA MET A 131 -5.62 6.94 -1.84
C MET A 131 -4.55 7.93 -1.46
N LEU A 132 -4.99 9.02 -0.84
CA LEU A 132 -4.11 10.11 -0.43
C LEU A 132 -4.17 10.25 1.09
N ASP A 133 -3.00 10.14 1.73
CA ASP A 133 -2.86 10.44 3.15
C ASP A 133 -2.62 11.93 3.33
N TYR A 134 -3.35 12.54 4.27
CA TYR A 134 -3.14 13.92 4.67
C TYR A 134 -1.69 14.19 5.07
N ARG A 135 -1.00 13.24 5.72
CA ARG A 135 0.42 13.41 6.07
C ARG A 135 1.31 13.56 4.84
N SER A 136 0.99 12.85 3.75
CA SER A 136 1.71 12.98 2.48
C SER A 136 1.47 14.35 1.84
N LEU A 137 0.23 14.85 1.89
CA LEU A 137 -0.11 16.23 1.46
C LEU A 137 0.54 17.32 2.33
N LEU A 138 0.63 17.07 3.63
CA LEU A 138 1.27 17.99 4.57
C LEU A 138 2.77 18.06 4.31
N ASN A 139 3.41 16.91 4.06
CA ASN A 139 4.82 16.88 3.66
C ASN A 139 5.04 17.69 2.38
N THR A 140 4.13 17.66 1.41
CA THR A 140 4.18 18.52 0.22
C THR A 140 3.77 19.97 0.43
N ASN A 141 3.33 20.40 1.62
CA ASN A 141 3.17 21.83 1.97
C ASN A 141 4.12 22.36 3.09
N TYR A 142 4.80 21.48 3.84
CA TYR A 142 5.76 21.89 4.87
C TYR A 142 7.24 21.56 4.59
N LYS A 143 7.59 20.54 3.77
CA LYS A 143 8.98 20.08 3.62
C LYS A 143 9.77 20.65 2.42
N HIS A 144 9.17 21.46 1.55
CA HIS A 144 9.84 22.04 0.35
C HIS A 144 10.58 23.32 0.67
N GLY A 145 10.45 23.84 1.90
CA GLY A 145 11.09 25.11 2.30
C GLY A 145 10.62 26.24 1.38
N ASP A 146 11.56 27.00 0.84
CA ASP A 146 11.32 28.09 -0.12
C ASP A 146 11.23 27.62 -1.59
N GLY A 147 11.33 26.31 -1.85
CA GLY A 147 11.26 25.75 -3.20
C GLY A 147 9.84 25.49 -3.70
N ASP A 148 9.72 25.17 -4.99
CA ASP A 148 8.44 24.83 -5.61
C ASP A 148 7.84 23.53 -5.03
N ILE A 149 6.51 23.50 -4.96
CA ILE A 149 5.75 22.34 -4.50
C ILE A 149 5.93 21.19 -5.50
N ASN A 150 6.60 20.11 -5.09
CA ASN A 150 6.78 18.93 -5.91
C ASN A 150 5.61 17.93 -5.75
N LEU A 151 4.57 18.11 -6.56
CA LEU A 151 3.43 17.19 -6.64
C LEU A 151 3.76 15.87 -7.36
N PHE A 152 4.80 15.87 -8.20
CA PHE A 152 5.20 14.67 -8.93
C PHE A 152 5.68 13.57 -7.98
N GLN A 153 6.52 13.92 -7.00
CA GLN A 153 6.98 12.96 -6.00
C GLN A 153 5.82 12.38 -5.19
N LEU A 154 4.83 13.20 -4.85
CA LEU A 154 3.61 12.75 -4.17
C LEU A 154 2.78 11.77 -5.01
N ALA A 155 2.72 11.99 -6.32
CA ALA A 155 2.03 11.07 -7.21
C ALA A 155 2.76 9.72 -7.27
N VAL A 156 4.07 9.75 -7.53
CA VAL A 156 4.87 8.55 -7.81
C VAL A 156 5.17 7.71 -6.56
N ASP A 157 5.34 8.33 -5.39
CA ASP A 157 5.56 7.60 -4.12
C ASP A 157 4.30 7.42 -3.30
N GLY A 158 3.27 8.23 -3.57
CA GLY A 158 2.01 8.20 -2.84
C GLY A 158 0.94 7.40 -3.56
N PHE A 159 0.05 8.12 -4.24
CA PHE A 159 -1.23 7.56 -4.68
C PHE A 159 -1.17 6.79 -6.00
N LEU A 160 -0.15 7.00 -6.84
CA LEU A 160 0.06 6.21 -8.07
C LEU A 160 1.14 5.15 -7.91
N ALA A 161 1.84 5.11 -6.77
CA ALA A 161 2.99 4.22 -6.56
C ALA A 161 2.71 2.77 -6.92
N GLY A 162 1.53 2.27 -6.54
CA GLY A 162 1.11 0.90 -6.78
C GLY A 162 0.47 0.64 -8.15
N CYS A 163 0.23 1.66 -8.98
CA CYS A 163 -0.37 1.48 -10.30
C CYS A 163 0.58 0.69 -11.19
N ARG A 164 0.06 -0.33 -11.89
CA ARG A 164 0.86 -1.17 -12.79
C ARG A 164 0.81 -0.62 -14.21
N ASP A 165 1.98 -0.53 -14.82
CA ASP A 165 2.09 -0.32 -16.25
C ASP A 165 1.73 -1.61 -17.00
N LEU A 166 0.91 -1.47 -18.05
CA LEU A 166 0.41 -2.61 -18.83
C LEU A 166 1.49 -3.21 -19.74
N ALA A 167 2.48 -2.42 -20.16
CA ALA A 167 3.53 -2.89 -21.04
C ALA A 167 4.61 -3.70 -20.30
N THR A 168 4.99 -3.25 -19.11
CA THR A 168 6.12 -3.84 -18.35
C THR A 168 5.69 -4.69 -17.15
N ASN A 169 4.42 -4.59 -16.72
CA ASN A 169 3.89 -5.19 -15.49
C ASN A 169 4.63 -4.76 -14.21
N LYS A 170 5.44 -3.71 -14.28
CA LYS A 170 6.06 -3.05 -13.13
C LYS A 170 5.14 -1.97 -12.61
N THR A 171 5.30 -1.64 -11.33
CA THR A 171 4.61 -0.50 -10.72
C THR A 171 5.23 0.83 -11.16
N ILE A 172 4.46 1.91 -11.15
CA ILE A 172 4.96 3.26 -11.44
C ILE A 172 6.11 3.62 -10.49
N HIS A 173 6.05 3.21 -9.22
CA HIS A 173 7.15 3.42 -8.28
C HIS A 173 8.43 2.67 -8.70
N GLU A 174 8.35 1.41 -9.10
CA GLU A 174 9.52 0.64 -9.58
C GLU A 174 10.12 1.23 -10.86
N LEU A 175 9.26 1.68 -11.78
CA LEU A 175 9.71 2.36 -13.01
C LEU A 175 10.44 3.67 -12.68
N TRP A 176 9.93 4.45 -11.73
CA TRP A 176 10.59 5.67 -11.28
C TRP A 176 11.92 5.40 -10.58
N GLN A 177 11.96 4.39 -9.69
CA GLN A 177 13.21 3.99 -9.04
C GLN A 177 14.26 3.56 -10.07
N ALA A 178 13.87 2.85 -11.13
CA ALA A 178 14.79 2.50 -12.21
C ALA A 178 15.38 3.74 -12.90
N VAL A 179 14.55 4.75 -13.21
CA VAL A 179 14.99 6.03 -13.80
C VAL A 179 15.94 6.77 -12.84
N CYS A 180 15.64 6.81 -11.55
CA CYS A 180 16.50 7.42 -10.54
C CYS A 180 17.87 6.73 -10.46
N VAL A 181 17.91 5.39 -10.49
CA VAL A 181 19.14 4.60 -10.43
C VAL A 181 20.00 4.83 -11.68
N GLU A 182 19.40 4.79 -12.87
CA GLU A 182 20.11 5.08 -14.13
C GLU A 182 20.77 6.46 -14.10
N ARG A 183 20.03 7.49 -13.67
CA ARG A 183 20.55 8.86 -13.57
C ARG A 183 21.68 8.99 -12.55
N CYS A 184 21.58 8.29 -11.43
CA CYS A 184 22.66 8.21 -10.44
C CYS A 184 23.91 7.54 -11.00
N ASN A 185 23.75 6.46 -11.77
CA ASN A 185 24.86 5.75 -12.40
C ASN A 185 25.55 6.63 -13.46
N GLU A 186 24.80 7.34 -14.29
CA GLU A 186 25.36 8.31 -15.24
C GLU A 186 26.17 9.40 -14.52
N PHE A 187 25.61 9.99 -13.45
CA PHE A 187 26.31 10.98 -12.64
C PHE A 187 27.60 10.43 -12.04
N ASN A 188 27.55 9.23 -11.44
CA ASN A 188 28.73 8.58 -10.86
C ASN A 188 29.80 8.30 -11.92
N ASN A 189 29.41 7.86 -13.12
CA ASN A 189 30.34 7.64 -14.23
C ASN A 189 31.04 8.93 -14.66
N VAL A 190 30.30 10.05 -14.74
CA VAL A 190 30.88 11.37 -15.05
C VAL A 190 31.87 11.80 -13.97
N MET A 191 31.51 11.64 -12.70
CA MET A 191 32.39 11.96 -11.56
C MET A 191 33.66 11.11 -11.55
N HIS A 192 33.55 9.80 -11.78
CA HIS A 192 34.71 8.91 -11.88
C HIS A 192 35.65 9.31 -13.03
N LYS A 193 35.09 9.69 -14.19
CA LYS A 193 35.89 10.17 -15.32
C LYS A 193 36.60 11.48 -15.00
N ALA A 194 35.92 12.43 -14.36
CA ALA A 194 36.51 13.71 -13.97
C ALA A 194 37.63 13.52 -12.92
N LEU A 195 37.41 12.67 -11.92
CA LEU A 195 38.43 12.32 -10.93
C LEU A 195 39.63 11.62 -11.57
N GLY A 196 39.40 10.73 -12.54
CA GLY A 196 40.46 10.08 -13.30
C GLY A 196 41.34 11.08 -14.08
N LEU A 197 40.72 12.06 -14.73
CA LEU A 197 41.44 13.12 -15.45
C LEU A 197 42.27 14.00 -14.50
N LEU A 198 41.69 14.40 -13.37
CA LEU A 198 42.40 15.17 -12.34
C LEU A 198 43.61 14.41 -11.78
N LEU A 199 43.48 13.09 -11.60
CA LEU A 199 44.58 12.26 -11.09
C LEU A 199 45.74 12.17 -12.10
N VAL A 200 45.43 12.06 -13.39
CA VAL A 200 46.42 12.06 -14.48
C VAL A 200 47.13 13.41 -14.56
N GLU A 201 46.41 14.53 -14.47
CA GLU A 201 47.01 15.87 -14.45
C GLU A 201 47.91 16.09 -13.23
N ALA A 202 47.48 15.63 -12.05
CA ALA A 202 48.27 15.72 -10.84
C ALA A 202 49.58 14.90 -10.94
N GLN A 203 49.51 13.69 -11.48
CA GLN A 203 50.69 12.84 -11.73
C GLN A 203 51.64 13.47 -12.75
N ALA A 204 51.11 14.01 -13.86
CA ALA A 204 51.91 14.68 -14.87
C ALA A 204 52.58 15.95 -14.33
N SER A 205 51.92 16.67 -13.41
CA SER A 205 52.48 17.85 -12.74
C SER A 205 53.59 17.47 -11.75
N LEU A 206 53.42 16.39 -10.98
CA LEU A 206 54.45 15.85 -10.10
C LEU A 206 55.70 15.39 -10.87
N LEU A 207 55.53 14.72 -12.00
CA LEU A 207 56.62 14.29 -12.88
C LEU A 207 57.38 15.44 -13.55
N ARG A 208 56.76 16.62 -13.69
CA ARG A 208 57.43 17.82 -14.21
C ARG A 208 58.18 18.62 -13.14
N LEU A 209 57.92 18.33 -11.87
CA LEU A 209 58.55 18.98 -10.71
C LEU A 209 59.72 18.16 -10.13
N ALA A 210 59.87 16.89 -10.54
CA ALA A 210 60.99 16.01 -10.22
C ALA A 210 62.05 16.03 -11.32
#